data_AF-A0A401RH80-F1
#
_entry.id   AF-A0A401RH80-F1
#
_cell.length_a   1.000
_cell.length_b   1.000
_cell.length_c   1.000
_cell.angle_alpha   90.00
_cell.angle_beta   90.00
_cell.angle_gamma   90.00
#
_symmetry.space_group_name_H-M   'P 1'
#
loop_
_entity.id
_entity.type
_entity.pdbx_description
1 polymer ?
#
loop_
_entity_poly.entity_id
_entity_poly.type
_entity_poly.pdbx_seq_one_letter_code
_entity_poly.pdbx_strand_id
1 'polypeptide(L)'
;MEDQYLEQQNTLGERLYNAIFPQYPKMAIKLTGMLLELPVPVLDQMIQDDKLLSAGLQKAFNTLQNSTEKCQSINECLLRGEQDDTDSDSTDSLGDQLYDLVDIHNTGRSEKITGMLLEMGRKEVKKLVNDLDLLEQKIHIAQEALELKMPNERKMSNNSDFDDVKENLGEKIFEQVEKIDPQNCAYITGMLLELEPSAIQVLLTDRLALHAAVQKAQAVLSQSATQIPELVNSEDGSDLDSETEQLGEELYCYINKTKYSEHASTITGMLLEIPHNHLTELLKSPEQLNEKIKTAASALEDD
;
A
#
# COMPACT_ATOMS: atom_id res chain seq x y z
N MET A 1 5.32 -8.26 -28.14
CA MET A 1 6.73 -8.73 -28.06
C MET A 1 6.99 -9.47 -26.75
N GLU A 2 6.35 -9.07 -25.64
CA GLU A 2 6.45 -9.78 -24.35
C GLU A 2 5.84 -11.20 -24.34
N ASP A 3 4.71 -11.41 -25.02
CA ASP A 3 4.07 -12.75 -25.07
C ASP A 3 4.98 -13.82 -25.68
N GLN A 4 5.80 -13.44 -26.66
CA GLN A 4 6.70 -14.36 -27.35
C GLN A 4 7.93 -14.72 -26.51
N TYR A 5 8.29 -13.87 -25.55
CA TYR A 5 9.39 -14.09 -24.61
C TYR A 5 8.98 -15.03 -23.48
N LEU A 6 7.78 -14.84 -22.93
CA LEU A 6 7.22 -15.69 -21.87
C LEU A 6 7.03 -17.15 -22.35
N GLU A 7 6.54 -17.32 -23.58
CA GLU A 7 6.33 -18.64 -24.18
C GLU A 7 7.65 -19.40 -24.42
N GLN A 8 8.71 -18.69 -24.81
CA GLN A 8 10.05 -19.26 -24.96
C GLN A 8 10.64 -19.67 -23.60
N GLN A 9 10.48 -18.85 -22.57
CA GLN A 9 10.96 -19.15 -21.22
C GLN A 9 10.24 -20.35 -20.61
N ASN A 10 8.93 -20.47 -20.81
CA ASN A 10 8.15 -21.62 -20.35
C ASN A 10 8.58 -22.92 -21.06
N THR A 11 8.76 -22.87 -22.38
CA THR A 11 9.23 -24.03 -23.16
C THR A 11 10.61 -24.50 -22.70
N LEU A 12 11.51 -23.56 -22.36
CA LEU A 12 12.83 -23.88 -21.82
C LEU A 12 12.74 -24.46 -20.41
N GLY A 13 11.86 -23.93 -19.57
CA GLY A 13 11.60 -24.46 -18.23
C GLY A 13 11.17 -25.91 -18.23
N GLU A 14 10.24 -26.28 -19.12
CA GLU A 14 9.80 -27.67 -19.26
C GLU A 14 10.93 -28.60 -19.74
N ARG A 15 11.72 -28.17 -20.73
CA ARG A 15 12.88 -28.94 -21.21
C ARG A 15 13.92 -29.14 -20.13
N LEU A 16 14.22 -28.08 -19.39
CA LEU A 16 15.19 -28.09 -18.30
C LEU A 16 14.71 -29.01 -17.15
N TYR A 17 13.44 -28.92 -16.78
CA TYR A 17 12.85 -29.81 -15.77
C TYR A 17 12.96 -31.28 -16.17
N ASN A 18 12.64 -31.61 -17.42
CA ASN A 18 12.72 -32.98 -17.93
C ASN A 18 14.16 -33.52 -17.94
N ALA A 19 15.17 -32.66 -18.13
CA ALA A 19 16.58 -33.02 -18.05
C ALA A 19 17.07 -33.22 -16.60
N ILE A 20 16.52 -32.45 -15.65
CA ILE A 20 16.93 -32.45 -14.24
C ILE A 20 16.22 -33.54 -13.43
N PHE A 21 14.94 -33.79 -13.70
CA PHE A 21 14.08 -34.69 -12.93
C PHE A 21 14.65 -36.12 -12.76
N PRO A 22 15.27 -36.75 -13.78
CA PRO A 22 15.88 -38.07 -13.62
C PRO A 22 17.06 -38.10 -12.63
N GLN A 23 17.77 -36.99 -12.46
CA GLN A 23 18.97 -36.90 -11.62
C GLN A 23 18.66 -36.36 -10.22
N TYR A 24 17.71 -35.43 -10.11
CA TYR A 24 17.38 -34.73 -8.86
C TYR A 24 15.86 -34.66 -8.61
N PRO A 25 15.14 -35.79 -8.48
CA PRO A 25 13.67 -35.80 -8.45
C PRO A 25 13.06 -34.98 -7.31
N LYS A 26 13.71 -34.95 -6.13
CA LYS A 26 13.24 -34.16 -4.96
C LYS A 26 13.55 -32.67 -5.05
N MET A 27 14.51 -32.27 -5.87
CA MET A 27 14.99 -30.89 -5.99
C MET A 27 14.78 -30.29 -7.39
N ALA A 28 14.20 -31.06 -8.32
CA ALA A 28 14.07 -30.69 -9.72
C ALA A 28 13.32 -29.36 -9.89
N ILE A 29 12.23 -29.15 -9.14
CA ILE A 29 11.45 -27.91 -9.20
C ILE A 29 12.30 -26.70 -8.77
N LYS A 30 13.01 -26.81 -7.63
CA LYS A 30 13.85 -25.72 -7.10
C LYS A 30 15.06 -25.44 -7.99
N LEU A 31 15.74 -26.48 -8.46
CA LEU A 31 16.88 -26.35 -9.38
C LEU A 31 16.46 -25.75 -10.72
N THR A 32 15.30 -26.16 -11.24
CA THR A 32 14.75 -25.60 -12.48
C THR A 32 14.41 -24.13 -12.31
N GLY A 33 13.76 -23.75 -11.21
CA GLY A 33 13.43 -22.35 -10.91
C GLY A 33 14.67 -21.48 -10.81
N MET A 34 15.69 -21.93 -10.07
CA MET A 34 16.95 -21.18 -9.90
C MET A 34 17.72 -21.03 -11.22
N LEU A 35 17.66 -22.03 -12.10
CA LEU A 35 18.29 -21.93 -13.41
C LEU A 35 17.48 -21.06 -14.38
N LEU A 36 16.15 -21.03 -14.29
CA LEU A 36 15.30 -20.17 -15.13
C LEU A 36 15.49 -18.67 -14.91
N GLU A 37 16.21 -18.28 -13.86
CA GLU A 37 16.68 -16.91 -13.63
C GLU A 37 17.85 -16.51 -14.56
N LEU A 38 18.47 -17.48 -15.25
CA LEU A 38 19.53 -17.24 -16.22
C LEU A 38 18.96 -16.77 -17.57
N PRO A 39 19.72 -15.97 -18.34
CA PRO A 39 19.30 -15.55 -19.67
C PRO A 39 19.03 -16.74 -20.60
N VAL A 40 17.97 -16.65 -21.40
CA VAL A 40 17.55 -17.67 -22.40
C VAL A 40 18.70 -18.23 -23.24
N PRO A 41 19.64 -17.42 -23.80
CA PRO A 41 20.76 -17.94 -24.59
C PRO A 41 21.70 -18.86 -23.80
N VAL A 42 21.87 -18.61 -22.50
CA VAL A 42 22.70 -19.43 -21.60
C VAL A 42 21.99 -20.74 -21.31
N LEU A 43 20.67 -20.72 -21.14
CA LEU A 43 19.85 -21.91 -20.91
C LEU A 43 19.83 -22.84 -22.12
N ASP A 44 19.69 -22.30 -23.32
CA ASP A 44 19.79 -23.08 -24.57
C ASP A 44 21.16 -23.76 -24.69
N GLN A 45 22.24 -23.04 -24.36
CA GLN A 45 23.58 -23.59 -24.39
C GLN A 45 23.79 -24.68 -23.32
N MET A 46 23.20 -24.52 -22.14
CA MET A 46 23.24 -25.53 -21.08
C MET A 46 22.44 -26.78 -21.47
N ILE A 47 21.26 -26.65 -22.05
CA ILE A 47 20.45 -27.81 -22.50
C ILE A 47 21.16 -28.59 -23.62
N GLN A 48 21.98 -27.92 -24.43
CA GLN A 48 22.76 -28.57 -25.50
C GLN A 48 24.08 -29.19 -25.03
N ASP A 49 24.65 -28.70 -23.92
CA ASP A 49 25.90 -29.21 -23.33
C ASP A 49 25.66 -29.80 -21.94
N ASP A 50 25.54 -31.12 -21.89
CA ASP A 50 25.34 -31.90 -20.65
C ASP A 50 26.41 -31.61 -19.58
N LYS A 51 27.65 -31.28 -19.97
CA LYS A 51 28.72 -30.96 -19.00
C LYS A 51 28.48 -29.60 -18.37
N LEU A 52 28.05 -28.63 -19.17
CA LEU A 52 27.73 -27.29 -18.72
C LEU A 52 26.47 -27.29 -17.84
N LEU A 53 25.45 -28.07 -18.22
CA LEU A 53 24.26 -28.29 -17.41
C LEU A 53 24.60 -28.93 -16.07
N SER A 54 25.41 -29.99 -16.08
CA SER A 54 25.84 -30.67 -14.86
C SER A 54 26.64 -29.75 -13.94
N ALA A 55 27.53 -28.92 -14.49
CA ALA A 55 28.28 -27.92 -13.72
C ALA A 55 27.37 -26.83 -13.14
N GLY A 56 26.39 -26.35 -13.91
CA GLY A 56 25.38 -25.41 -13.45
C GLY A 56 24.49 -25.99 -12.35
N LEU A 57 24.08 -27.26 -12.49
CA LEU A 57 23.32 -27.98 -11.48
C LEU A 57 24.11 -28.20 -10.20
N GLN A 58 25.38 -28.58 -10.30
CA GLN A 58 26.26 -28.70 -9.14
C GLN A 58 26.46 -27.37 -8.43
N LYS A 59 26.59 -26.27 -9.17
CA LYS A 59 26.70 -24.93 -8.58
C LYS A 59 25.39 -24.52 -7.88
N ALA A 60 24.25 -24.71 -8.53
CA ALA A 60 22.94 -24.43 -7.94
C ALA A 60 22.68 -25.31 -6.72
N PHE A 61 23.04 -26.59 -6.79
CA PHE A 61 22.96 -27.54 -5.68
C PHE A 61 23.85 -27.12 -4.52
N ASN A 62 25.11 -26.73 -4.76
CA ASN A 62 26.01 -26.22 -3.72
C ASN A 62 25.51 -24.91 -3.10
N THR A 63 24.89 -24.03 -3.88
CA THR A 63 24.26 -22.81 -3.34
C THR A 63 23.06 -23.17 -2.46
N LEU A 64 22.20 -24.09 -2.89
CA LEU A 64 21.08 -24.58 -2.08
C LEU A 64 21.57 -25.32 -0.83
N GLN A 65 22.63 -26.12 -0.94
CA GLN A 65 23.22 -26.86 0.16
C GLN A 65 23.92 -25.90 1.13
N ASN A 66 24.65 -24.89 0.70
CA ASN A 66 25.22 -23.87 1.59
C ASN A 66 24.14 -23.06 2.32
N SER A 67 23.02 -22.74 1.65
CA SER A 67 21.85 -22.15 2.32
C SER A 67 21.23 -23.11 3.35
N THR A 68 21.27 -24.41 3.09
CA THR A 68 20.78 -25.47 4.00
C THR A 68 21.79 -25.80 5.11
N GLU A 69 23.09 -25.71 4.86
CA GLU A 69 24.20 -25.95 5.80
C GLU A 69 24.40 -24.75 6.71
N LYS A 70 24.06 -23.54 6.29
CA LYS A 70 23.86 -22.40 7.20
C LYS A 70 22.79 -22.71 8.27
N CYS A 71 21.82 -23.56 7.96
CA CYS A 71 20.85 -24.08 8.94
C CYS A 71 21.43 -25.24 9.79
N GLN A 72 22.50 -25.91 9.34
CA GLN A 72 23.14 -27.02 10.08
C GLN A 72 24.30 -26.57 10.97
N SER A 73 25.04 -25.51 10.62
CA SER A 73 26.08 -24.96 11.52
C SER A 73 25.52 -24.34 12.79
N ILE A 74 24.23 -23.97 12.81
CA ILE A 74 23.50 -23.63 14.04
C ILE A 74 23.37 -24.88 14.93
N ASN A 75 23.07 -26.04 14.34
CA ASN A 75 22.96 -27.32 15.06
C ASN A 75 24.31 -27.86 15.59
N GLU A 76 25.44 -27.60 14.92
CA GLU A 76 26.75 -28.06 15.41
C GLU A 76 27.27 -27.22 16.60
N CYS A 77 26.83 -25.95 16.73
CA CYS A 77 27.06 -25.15 17.93
C CYS A 77 26.26 -25.68 19.14
N LEU A 78 25.06 -26.22 18.90
CA LEU A 78 24.17 -26.77 19.93
C LEU A 78 24.69 -28.07 20.58
N LEU A 79 25.43 -28.91 19.84
CA LEU A 79 25.89 -30.21 20.35
C LEU A 79 27.15 -30.14 21.22
N ARG A 80 27.83 -28.99 21.30
CA ARG A 80 29.03 -28.82 22.15
C ARG A 80 28.72 -28.26 23.55
N GLY A 81 27.45 -27.99 23.84
CA GLY A 81 26.97 -27.41 25.09
C GLY A 81 26.40 -28.40 26.11
N GLU A 82 26.53 -29.72 25.90
CA GLU A 82 26.17 -30.69 26.92
C GLU A 82 27.29 -30.84 27.95
N GLN A 83 27.36 -29.89 28.89
CA GLN A 83 27.77 -30.07 30.29
C GLN A 83 27.93 -28.69 30.93
N ASP A 84 26.85 -28.12 31.43
CA ASP A 84 26.82 -27.81 32.85
C ASP A 84 25.41 -27.47 33.30
N ASP A 85 25.00 -28.14 34.37
CA ASP A 85 23.90 -27.75 35.22
C ASP A 85 24.24 -26.39 35.85
N THR A 86 23.87 -25.31 35.19
CA THR A 86 23.78 -24.01 35.86
C THR A 86 22.57 -23.25 35.36
N ASP A 87 21.69 -22.95 36.32
CA ASP A 87 20.65 -21.93 36.26
C ASP A 87 21.24 -20.59 35.81
N SER A 88 21.41 -20.40 34.49
CA SER A 88 21.75 -19.12 33.90
C SER A 88 20.51 -18.58 33.18
N ASP A 89 19.82 -17.71 33.90
CA ASP A 89 18.76 -16.82 33.45
C ASP A 89 19.17 -16.04 32.19
N SER A 90 18.80 -16.56 31.02
CA SER A 90 18.48 -15.67 29.90
C SER A 90 17.42 -16.34 29.03
N THR A 91 16.16 -16.08 29.37
CA THR A 91 15.03 -16.13 28.40
C THR A 91 15.43 -15.49 27.07
N ASP A 92 16.28 -14.47 27.13
CA ASP A 92 16.80 -13.70 26.02
C ASP A 92 17.64 -14.58 25.07
N SER A 93 18.51 -15.45 25.57
CA SER A 93 19.36 -16.32 24.71
C SER A 93 18.54 -17.36 23.93
N LEU A 94 17.46 -17.86 24.51
CA LEU A 94 16.58 -18.84 23.86
C LEU A 94 15.63 -18.17 22.87
N GLY A 95 15.27 -16.91 23.13
CA GLY A 95 14.55 -16.04 22.21
C GLY A 95 15.37 -15.69 20.97
N ASP A 96 16.65 -15.33 21.15
CA ASP A 96 17.57 -15.03 20.05
C ASP A 96 17.77 -16.25 19.15
N GLN A 97 17.97 -17.43 19.75
CA GLN A 97 18.10 -18.69 19.00
C GLN A 97 16.84 -19.04 18.21
N LEU A 98 15.66 -18.82 18.78
CA LEU A 98 14.41 -19.05 18.09
C LEU A 98 14.19 -18.02 16.98
N TYR A 99 14.56 -16.75 17.22
CA TYR A 99 14.47 -15.68 16.23
C TYR A 99 15.27 -16.02 14.97
N ASP A 100 16.52 -16.41 15.13
CA ASP A 100 17.40 -16.77 14.01
C ASP A 100 16.82 -17.95 13.20
N LEU A 101 16.24 -18.94 13.88
CA LEU A 101 15.60 -20.07 13.20
C LEU A 101 14.35 -19.65 12.43
N VAL A 102 13.50 -18.81 13.03
CA VAL A 102 12.28 -18.30 12.39
C VAL A 102 12.63 -17.36 11.22
N ASP A 103 13.70 -16.59 11.33
CA ASP A 103 14.12 -15.62 10.32
C ASP A 103 14.61 -16.29 9.03
N ILE A 104 15.22 -17.46 9.14
CA ILE A 104 15.58 -18.30 7.99
C ILE A 104 14.36 -18.68 7.14
N HIS A 105 13.18 -18.82 7.75
CA HIS A 105 11.94 -19.10 7.02
C HIS A 105 11.39 -17.85 6.28
N ASN A 106 12.11 -16.72 6.31
CA ASN A 106 11.86 -15.49 5.56
C ASN A 106 10.39 -15.05 5.60
N THR A 107 9.83 -15.06 6.81
CA THR A 107 8.41 -14.83 7.05
C THR A 107 8.01 -13.36 6.96
N GLY A 108 9.01 -12.45 6.89
CA GLY A 108 8.82 -10.99 6.98
C GLY A 108 8.21 -10.51 8.31
N ARG A 109 7.97 -11.43 9.26
CA ARG A 109 7.30 -11.22 10.54
C ARG A 109 8.00 -12.04 11.64
N SER A 110 9.29 -12.28 11.49
CA SER A 110 10.09 -13.17 12.33
C SER A 110 10.01 -12.77 13.80
N GLU A 111 10.01 -11.47 14.11
CA GLU A 111 9.86 -10.94 15.46
C GLU A 111 8.50 -11.29 16.09
N LYS A 112 7.39 -11.07 15.36
CA LYS A 112 6.03 -11.36 15.86
C LYS A 112 5.80 -12.86 16.05
N ILE A 113 6.28 -13.66 15.10
CA ILE A 113 6.17 -15.12 15.17
C ILE A 113 7.02 -15.63 16.34
N THR A 114 8.24 -15.15 16.49
CA THR A 114 9.12 -15.50 17.62
C THR A 114 8.48 -15.13 18.95
N GLY A 115 7.88 -13.94 19.07
CA GLY A 115 7.12 -13.54 20.24
C GLY A 115 5.97 -14.49 20.57
N MET A 116 5.14 -14.83 19.57
CA MET A 116 4.02 -15.77 19.73
C MET A 116 4.49 -17.18 20.13
N LEU A 117 5.62 -17.63 19.61
CA LEU A 117 6.21 -18.93 19.95
C LEU A 117 6.82 -18.91 21.36
N LEU A 118 7.43 -17.80 21.77
CA LEU A 118 7.95 -17.63 23.14
C LEU A 118 6.84 -17.63 24.19
N GLU A 119 5.64 -17.14 23.84
CA GLU A 119 4.45 -17.21 24.70
C GLU A 119 3.97 -18.65 24.98
N MET A 120 4.36 -19.64 24.17
CA MET A 120 4.06 -21.07 24.43
C MET A 120 4.87 -21.65 25.61
N GLY A 121 5.92 -20.94 26.04
CA GLY A 121 6.71 -21.25 27.22
C GLY A 121 7.98 -22.05 26.94
N ARG A 122 9.00 -21.84 27.79
CA ARG A 122 10.39 -22.32 27.60
C ARG A 122 10.54 -23.81 27.27
N LYS A 123 9.73 -24.68 27.88
CA LYS A 123 9.81 -26.14 27.66
C LYS A 123 9.34 -26.54 26.26
N GLU A 124 8.38 -25.82 25.70
CA GLU A 124 7.92 -26.06 24.34
C GLU A 124 8.89 -25.44 23.34
N VAL A 125 9.36 -24.21 23.59
CA VAL A 125 10.35 -23.55 22.73
C VAL A 125 11.64 -24.38 22.63
N LYS A 126 12.13 -24.94 23.73
CA LYS A 126 13.30 -25.83 23.71
C LYS A 126 13.05 -27.09 22.86
N LYS A 127 11.82 -27.60 22.78
CA LYS A 127 11.49 -28.71 21.88
C LYS A 127 11.45 -28.26 20.42
N LEU A 128 10.92 -27.06 20.15
CA LEU A 128 10.86 -26.48 18.81
C LEU A 128 12.26 -26.21 18.23
N VAL A 129 13.19 -25.72 19.05
CA VAL A 129 14.59 -25.51 18.62
C VAL A 129 15.28 -26.84 18.25
N ASN A 130 14.85 -27.97 18.84
CA ASN A 130 15.41 -29.30 18.56
C ASN A 130 14.67 -30.07 17.46
N ASP A 131 13.46 -29.63 17.06
CA ASP A 131 12.60 -30.31 16.11
C ASP A 131 12.13 -29.32 15.03
N LEU A 132 12.86 -29.33 13.91
CA LEU A 132 12.68 -28.38 12.82
C LEU A 132 11.33 -28.55 12.10
N ASP A 133 10.83 -29.79 11.98
CA ASP A 133 9.52 -30.07 11.36
C ASP A 133 8.39 -29.53 12.23
N LEU A 134 8.53 -29.67 13.56
CA LEU A 134 7.57 -29.11 14.52
C LEU A 134 7.65 -27.58 14.56
N LEU A 135 8.84 -27.00 14.44
CA LEU A 135 9.04 -25.56 14.36
C LEU A 135 8.40 -24.98 13.10
N GLU A 136 8.61 -25.58 11.93
CA GLU A 136 8.01 -25.14 10.66
C GLU A 136 6.48 -25.19 10.72
N GLN A 137 5.91 -26.26 11.28
CA GLN A 137 4.46 -26.35 11.51
C GLN A 137 3.96 -25.24 12.42
N LYS A 138 4.69 -24.92 13.49
CA LYS A 138 4.31 -23.85 14.43
C LYS A 138 4.48 -22.46 13.84
N ILE A 139 5.50 -22.24 13.00
CA ILE A 139 5.66 -21.03 12.21
C ILE A 139 4.47 -20.87 11.25
N HIS A 140 4.07 -21.92 10.54
CA HIS A 140 2.90 -21.89 9.65
C HIS A 140 1.62 -21.56 10.42
N ILE A 141 1.39 -22.20 11.57
CA ILE A 141 0.22 -21.91 12.43
C ILE A 141 0.25 -20.46 12.93
N ALA A 142 1.43 -19.95 13.33
CA ALA A 142 1.58 -18.57 13.77
C ALA A 142 1.37 -17.58 12.61
N GLN A 143 1.87 -17.89 11.41
CA GLN A 143 1.62 -17.12 10.19
C GLN A 143 0.14 -17.10 9.85
N GLU A 144 -0.52 -18.24 9.83
CA GLU A 144 -1.95 -18.37 9.55
C GLU A 144 -2.78 -17.62 10.61
N ALA A 145 -2.40 -17.67 11.89
CA ALA A 145 -3.05 -16.89 12.95
C ALA A 145 -2.84 -15.38 12.78
N LEU A 146 -1.67 -14.94 12.29
CA LEU A 146 -1.40 -13.55 11.94
C LEU A 146 -2.16 -13.12 10.67
N GLU A 147 -2.46 -14.04 9.77
CA GLU A 147 -3.29 -13.80 8.59
C GLU A 147 -4.79 -13.79 8.93
N LEU A 148 -5.25 -14.66 9.83
CA LEU A 148 -6.64 -14.68 10.30
C LEU A 148 -7.00 -13.47 11.17
N LYS A 149 -6.04 -12.93 11.93
CA LYS A 149 -6.20 -11.66 12.66
C LYS A 149 -6.13 -10.43 11.75
N MET A 150 -5.77 -10.59 10.47
CA MET A 150 -5.60 -9.50 9.51
C MET A 150 -6.30 -9.84 8.20
N PRO A 151 -7.59 -9.50 8.01
CA PRO A 151 -8.20 -9.61 6.69
C PRO A 151 -7.58 -8.70 5.62
N ASN A 152 -6.52 -7.90 5.89
CA ASN A 152 -6.13 -6.87 4.93
C ASN A 152 -4.67 -6.37 4.93
N GLU A 153 -3.65 -7.19 5.18
CA GLU A 153 -2.26 -6.77 4.95
C GLU A 153 -1.36 -7.88 4.36
N ARG A 154 -1.43 -8.04 3.04
CA ARG A 154 -0.35 -8.50 2.14
C ARG A 154 -0.57 -7.66 0.85
N LYS A 155 0.31 -6.78 0.40
CA LYS A 155 1.78 -6.79 0.37
C LYS A 155 2.37 -5.37 0.22
N MET A 156 3.56 -5.23 0.83
CA MET A 156 4.70 -4.39 0.43
C MET A 156 4.59 -2.86 0.45
N SER A 157 5.28 -2.30 1.45
CA SER A 157 6.30 -1.24 1.31
C SER A 157 5.84 0.08 0.71
N ASN A 158 5.56 1.07 1.57
CA ASN A 158 6.46 2.20 1.84
C ASN A 158 5.98 2.97 3.09
N ASN A 159 6.91 3.55 3.85
CA ASN A 159 6.59 4.31 5.06
C ASN A 159 5.93 5.69 4.77
N SER A 160 4.78 5.72 4.09
CA SER A 160 3.91 6.91 3.90
C SER A 160 2.41 6.65 4.17
N ASP A 161 2.05 5.41 4.53
CA ASP A 161 0.77 4.75 4.24
C ASP A 161 -0.53 5.22 4.94
N PHE A 162 -0.56 6.30 5.74
CA PHE A 162 -1.86 6.72 6.34
C PHE A 162 -2.74 7.49 5.35
N ASP A 163 -2.15 8.36 4.52
CA ASP A 163 -2.89 9.07 3.48
C ASP A 163 -3.17 8.16 2.28
N ASP A 164 -2.21 7.30 1.92
CA ASP A 164 -2.31 6.37 0.79
C ASP A 164 -3.45 5.34 0.97
N VAL A 165 -3.74 4.89 2.21
CA VAL A 165 -4.83 3.94 2.47
C VAL A 165 -6.20 4.57 2.26
N LYS A 166 -6.37 5.83 2.69
CA LYS A 166 -7.65 6.53 2.52
C LYS A 166 -7.89 6.90 1.07
N GLU A 167 -6.84 7.30 0.36
CA GLU A 167 -6.88 7.58 -1.07
C GLU A 167 -7.25 6.31 -1.88
N ASN A 168 -6.58 5.19 -1.61
CA ASN A 168 -6.89 3.90 -2.24
C ASN A 168 -8.32 3.39 -1.94
N LEU A 169 -8.83 3.63 -0.72
CA LEU A 169 -10.21 3.31 -0.38
C LEU A 169 -11.20 4.24 -1.08
N GLY A 170 -10.81 5.51 -1.26
CA GLY A 170 -11.55 6.53 -2.00
C GLY A 170 -11.76 6.15 -3.46
N GLU A 171 -10.70 5.78 -4.16
CA GLU A 171 -10.79 5.33 -5.56
C GLU A 171 -11.72 4.12 -5.71
N LYS A 172 -11.54 3.10 -4.86
CA LYS A 172 -12.35 1.87 -4.91
C LYS A 172 -13.81 2.13 -4.61
N ILE A 173 -14.13 2.99 -3.65
CA ILE A 173 -15.53 3.29 -3.34
C ILE A 173 -16.14 4.20 -4.40
N PHE A 174 -15.37 5.12 -4.98
CA PHE A 174 -15.80 5.95 -6.10
C PHE A 174 -16.24 5.11 -7.29
N GLU A 175 -15.42 4.15 -7.74
CA GLU A 175 -15.77 3.25 -8.85
C GLU A 175 -17.07 2.46 -8.61
N GLN A 176 -17.36 2.12 -7.35
CA GLN A 176 -18.59 1.40 -7.02
C GLN A 176 -19.80 2.32 -6.89
N VAL A 177 -19.61 3.51 -6.32
CA VAL A 177 -20.66 4.53 -6.19
C VAL A 177 -21.03 5.09 -7.56
N GLU A 178 -20.06 5.31 -8.46
CA GLU A 178 -20.28 5.76 -9.84
C GLU A 178 -21.22 4.81 -10.60
N LYS A 179 -21.10 3.49 -10.36
CA LYS A 179 -22.00 2.49 -10.96
C LYS A 179 -23.44 2.56 -10.42
N ILE A 180 -23.65 3.17 -9.26
CA ILE A 180 -24.96 3.28 -8.58
C ILE A 180 -25.58 4.65 -8.88
N ASP A 181 -24.80 5.72 -8.74
CA ASP A 181 -25.21 7.10 -8.97
C ASP A 181 -24.06 7.89 -9.63
N PRO A 182 -24.01 7.93 -10.98
CA PRO A 182 -22.98 8.66 -11.71
C PRO A 182 -23.05 10.18 -11.48
N GLN A 183 -24.23 10.74 -11.19
CA GLN A 183 -24.39 12.20 -11.08
C GLN A 183 -23.82 12.76 -9.79
N ASN A 184 -23.98 12.03 -8.68
CA ASN A 184 -23.55 12.50 -7.36
C ASN A 184 -22.38 11.69 -6.81
N CYS A 185 -21.71 10.88 -7.65
CA CYS A 185 -20.70 9.93 -7.20
C CYS A 185 -19.57 10.59 -6.41
N ALA A 186 -19.07 11.75 -6.84
CA ALA A 186 -18.01 12.48 -6.15
C ALA A 186 -18.45 12.93 -4.75
N TYR A 187 -19.62 13.56 -4.64
CA TYR A 187 -20.16 14.03 -3.36
C TYR A 187 -20.49 12.88 -2.41
N ILE A 188 -21.14 11.83 -2.92
CA ILE A 188 -21.49 10.65 -2.13
C ILE A 188 -20.21 9.95 -1.65
N THR A 189 -19.22 9.80 -2.51
CA THR A 189 -17.92 9.22 -2.14
C THR A 189 -17.24 10.07 -1.07
N GLY A 190 -17.22 11.41 -1.22
CA GLY A 190 -16.72 12.32 -0.19
C GLY A 190 -17.41 12.12 1.16
N MET A 191 -18.74 12.07 1.17
CA MET A 191 -19.52 11.81 2.40
C MET A 191 -19.25 10.43 3.00
N LEU A 192 -19.02 9.40 2.18
CA LEU A 192 -18.67 8.06 2.66
C LEU A 192 -17.23 7.98 3.16
N LEU A 193 -16.32 8.80 2.61
CA LEU A 193 -14.93 8.93 3.06
C LEU A 193 -14.77 9.69 4.38
N GLU A 194 -15.83 10.33 4.88
CA GLU A 194 -15.89 10.82 6.26
C GLU A 194 -16.07 9.68 7.29
N LEU A 195 -16.45 8.48 6.85
CA LEU A 195 -16.53 7.31 7.71
C LEU A 195 -15.14 6.74 8.02
N GLU A 196 -15.06 5.98 9.10
CA GLU A 196 -13.84 5.24 9.47
C GLU A 196 -13.43 4.25 8.34
N PRO A 197 -12.12 4.08 8.05
CA PRO A 197 -11.63 3.21 6.98
C PRO A 197 -12.15 1.76 7.06
N SER A 198 -12.36 1.26 8.29
CA SER A 198 -12.92 -0.07 8.54
C SER A 198 -14.38 -0.20 8.09
N ALA A 199 -15.19 0.86 8.26
CA ALA A 199 -16.57 0.90 7.76
C ALA A 199 -16.61 0.93 6.23
N ILE A 200 -15.70 1.68 5.61
CA ILE A 200 -15.56 1.77 4.15
C ILE A 200 -15.20 0.39 3.55
N GLN A 201 -14.29 -0.36 4.18
CA GLN A 201 -13.97 -1.73 3.76
C GLN A 201 -15.19 -2.67 3.83
N VAL A 202 -16.04 -2.52 4.86
CA VAL A 202 -17.29 -3.29 4.95
C VAL A 202 -18.24 -2.93 3.81
N LEU A 203 -18.37 -1.64 3.47
CA LEU A 203 -19.18 -1.20 2.32
C LEU A 203 -18.65 -1.75 0.99
N LEU A 204 -17.32 -1.79 0.81
CA LEU A 204 -16.71 -2.37 -0.40
C LEU A 204 -16.91 -3.89 -0.50
N THR A 205 -17.08 -4.57 0.63
CA THR A 205 -17.31 -6.03 0.70
C THR A 205 -18.79 -6.38 0.54
N ASP A 206 -19.70 -5.57 1.10
CA ASP A 206 -21.13 -5.78 1.07
C ASP A 206 -21.85 -4.73 0.19
N ARG A 207 -22.21 -5.17 -1.02
CA ARG A 207 -22.91 -4.35 -2.01
C ARG A 207 -24.28 -3.85 -1.52
N LEU A 208 -24.99 -4.60 -0.66
CA LEU A 208 -26.28 -4.16 -0.12
C LEU A 208 -26.07 -3.05 0.91
N ALA A 209 -25.05 -3.18 1.75
CA ALA A 209 -24.66 -2.14 2.70
C ALA A 209 -24.22 -0.86 1.98
N LEU A 210 -23.42 -0.98 0.90
CA LEU A 210 -23.03 0.15 0.07
C LEU A 210 -24.26 0.85 -0.54
N HIS A 211 -25.18 0.10 -1.13
CA HIS A 211 -26.39 0.68 -1.73
C HIS A 211 -27.25 1.41 -0.69
N ALA A 212 -27.39 0.85 0.52
CA ALA A 212 -28.09 1.51 1.61
C ALA A 212 -27.39 2.78 2.10
N ALA A 213 -26.05 2.79 2.12
CA ALA A 213 -25.25 3.96 2.48
C ALA A 213 -25.35 5.06 1.41
N VAL A 214 -25.29 4.69 0.13
CA VAL A 214 -25.51 5.59 -1.02
C VAL A 214 -26.90 6.20 -0.96
N GLN A 215 -27.95 5.42 -0.71
CA GLN A 215 -29.32 5.94 -0.56
C GLN A 215 -29.47 6.92 0.60
N LYS A 216 -28.78 6.67 1.73
CA LYS A 216 -28.75 7.62 2.85
C LYS A 216 -28.04 8.91 2.46
N ALA A 217 -26.90 8.82 1.79
CA ALA A 217 -26.16 9.99 1.30
C ALA A 217 -26.99 10.78 0.28
N GLN A 218 -27.67 10.12 -0.66
CA GLN A 218 -28.62 10.74 -1.59
C GLN A 218 -29.76 11.47 -0.88
N ALA A 219 -30.32 10.88 0.18
CA ALA A 219 -31.37 11.51 0.96
C ALA A 219 -30.88 12.77 1.68
N VAL A 220 -29.64 12.77 2.17
CA VAL A 220 -28.99 13.95 2.76
C VAL A 220 -28.72 15.00 1.68
N LEU A 221 -28.18 14.60 0.52
CA LEU A 221 -27.96 15.48 -0.63
C LEU A 221 -29.25 16.11 -1.14
N SER A 222 -30.37 15.37 -1.14
CA SER A 222 -31.67 15.89 -1.53
C SER A 222 -32.21 16.90 -0.51
N GLN A 223 -31.92 16.69 0.78
CA GLN A 223 -32.29 17.61 1.85
C GLN A 223 -31.45 18.89 1.84
N SER A 224 -30.14 18.79 1.53
CA SER A 224 -29.26 19.95 1.37
C SER A 224 -29.47 20.69 0.04
N ALA A 225 -29.85 19.99 -1.03
CA ALA A 225 -30.29 20.59 -2.30
C ALA A 225 -31.60 21.38 -2.18
N THR A 226 -32.35 21.23 -1.08
CA THR A 226 -33.53 22.06 -0.80
C THR A 226 -33.15 23.43 -0.20
N GLN A 227 -31.87 23.71 0.07
CA GLN A 227 -31.40 25.01 0.58
C GLN A 227 -30.46 25.81 -0.34
N ILE A 228 -30.04 25.31 -1.51
CA ILE A 228 -29.31 26.14 -2.51
C ILE A 228 -29.65 25.67 -3.94
N PRO A 229 -30.18 26.54 -4.82
CA PRO A 229 -30.39 26.22 -6.23
C PRO A 229 -29.11 26.42 -7.06
N GLU A 230 -28.82 25.41 -7.88
CA GLU A 230 -27.95 25.42 -9.07
C GLU A 230 -26.46 25.76 -8.89
N LEU A 231 -25.60 24.83 -9.35
CA LEU A 231 -24.48 25.05 -10.29
C LEU A 231 -23.78 23.67 -10.49
N VAL A 232 -24.07 23.00 -11.61
CA VAL A 232 -23.14 22.58 -12.70
C VAL A 232 -22.03 21.61 -12.25
N ASN A 233 -22.04 20.34 -12.70
CA ASN A 233 -21.41 19.85 -13.95
C ASN A 233 -19.94 20.28 -14.09
N SER A 234 -19.06 19.27 -14.19
CA SER A 234 -17.61 19.37 -14.45
C SER A 234 -16.83 19.96 -13.25
N GLU A 235 -15.66 19.52 -12.81
CA GLU A 235 -14.54 18.78 -13.40
C GLU A 235 -13.63 18.38 -12.20
N ASP A 236 -12.92 17.26 -12.27
CA ASP A 236 -11.49 17.24 -12.64
C ASP A 236 -10.64 18.21 -11.78
N GLY A 237 -9.90 17.64 -10.83
CA GLY A 237 -9.15 18.34 -9.80
C GLY A 237 -7.81 18.91 -10.29
N SER A 238 -7.79 19.60 -11.44
CA SER A 238 -6.58 20.25 -11.96
C SER A 238 -6.66 21.77 -12.10
N ASP A 239 -7.85 22.39 -12.00
CA ASP A 239 -8.04 23.78 -12.48
C ASP A 239 -8.39 24.82 -11.38
N LEU A 240 -8.50 24.42 -10.11
CA LEU A 240 -8.86 25.34 -9.01
C LEU A 240 -7.85 26.47 -8.80
N ASP A 241 -6.57 26.25 -9.10
CA ASP A 241 -5.54 27.29 -9.02
C ASP A 241 -5.67 28.31 -10.17
N SER A 242 -6.11 27.89 -11.36
CA SER A 242 -6.21 28.79 -12.51
C SER A 242 -7.43 29.72 -12.44
N GLU A 243 -8.57 29.23 -11.92
CA GLU A 243 -9.78 30.04 -11.81
C GLU A 243 -9.66 31.09 -10.70
N THR A 244 -9.02 30.73 -9.58
CA THR A 244 -8.76 31.67 -8.48
C THR A 244 -7.72 32.72 -8.85
N GLU A 245 -6.71 32.35 -9.64
CA GLU A 245 -5.73 33.28 -10.21
C GLU A 245 -6.41 34.26 -11.19
N GLN A 246 -7.26 33.78 -12.10
CA GLN A 246 -7.99 34.63 -13.05
C GLN A 246 -8.93 35.62 -12.36
N LEU A 247 -9.63 35.19 -11.30
CA LEU A 247 -10.46 36.08 -10.49
C LEU A 247 -9.63 37.14 -9.75
N GLY A 248 -8.46 36.75 -9.23
CA GLY A 248 -7.51 37.67 -8.62
C GLY A 248 -7.06 38.76 -9.59
N GLU A 249 -6.72 38.39 -10.83
CA GLU A 249 -6.34 39.32 -11.88
C GLU A 249 -7.50 40.27 -12.28
N GLU A 250 -8.72 39.76 -12.39
CA GLU A 250 -9.90 40.56 -12.72
C GLU A 250 -10.23 41.57 -11.62
N LEU A 251 -10.19 41.13 -10.35
CA LEU A 251 -10.38 41.99 -9.19
C LEU A 251 -9.32 43.06 -9.10
N TYR A 252 -8.04 42.70 -9.26
CA TYR A 252 -6.94 43.65 -9.26
C TYR A 252 -7.12 44.69 -10.36
N CYS A 253 -7.44 44.26 -11.59
CA CYS A 253 -7.73 45.16 -12.71
C CYS A 253 -8.92 46.09 -12.44
N TYR A 254 -9.96 45.59 -11.78
CA TYR A 254 -11.13 46.40 -11.42
C TYR A 254 -10.76 47.43 -10.35
N ILE A 255 -10.10 47.02 -9.26
CA ILE A 255 -9.71 47.90 -8.16
C ILE A 255 -8.70 48.96 -8.63
N ASN A 256 -7.78 48.60 -9.52
CA ASN A 256 -6.80 49.53 -10.07
C ASN A 256 -7.44 50.63 -10.94
N LYS A 257 -8.66 50.42 -11.45
CA LYS A 257 -9.45 51.45 -12.15
C LYS A 257 -10.25 52.34 -11.19
N THR A 258 -10.30 52.00 -9.90
CA THR A 258 -10.94 52.81 -8.86
C THR A 258 -9.96 53.78 -8.22
N LYS A 259 -10.47 54.61 -7.29
CA LYS A 259 -9.64 55.51 -6.47
C LYS A 259 -8.70 54.78 -5.47
N TYR A 260 -8.81 53.46 -5.34
CA TYR A 260 -8.03 52.64 -4.42
C TYR A 260 -6.84 51.92 -5.07
N SER A 261 -6.39 52.41 -6.24
CA SER A 261 -5.26 51.87 -7.01
C SER A 261 -4.00 51.60 -6.17
N GLU A 262 -3.66 52.49 -5.23
CA GLU A 262 -2.48 52.37 -4.37
C GLU A 262 -2.52 51.13 -3.46
N HIS A 263 -3.72 50.72 -3.05
CA HIS A 263 -3.95 49.57 -2.17
C HIS A 263 -4.52 48.38 -2.93
N ALA A 264 -4.51 48.40 -4.26
CA ALA A 264 -5.19 47.41 -5.09
C ALA A 264 -4.70 45.98 -4.82
N SER A 265 -3.40 45.79 -4.61
CA SER A 265 -2.83 44.46 -4.32
C SER A 265 -3.34 43.92 -2.98
N THR A 266 -3.36 44.76 -1.95
CA THR A 266 -3.76 44.37 -0.59
C THR A 266 -5.26 44.13 -0.50
N ILE A 267 -6.06 45.00 -1.12
CA ILE A 267 -7.51 44.85 -1.19
C ILE A 267 -7.87 43.60 -1.99
N THR A 268 -7.17 43.31 -3.09
CA THR A 268 -7.38 42.06 -3.85
C THR A 268 -7.10 40.85 -2.99
N GLY A 269 -6.00 40.84 -2.23
CA GLY A 269 -5.68 39.77 -1.28
C GLY A 269 -6.79 39.56 -0.25
N MET A 270 -7.24 40.65 0.39
CA MET A 270 -8.35 40.60 1.37
C MET A 270 -9.67 40.12 0.76
N LEU A 271 -9.94 40.43 -0.50
CA LEU A 271 -11.14 39.95 -1.19
C LEU A 271 -11.02 38.51 -1.65
N LEU A 272 -9.81 38.03 -1.99
CA LEU A 272 -9.54 36.64 -2.31
C LEU A 272 -9.66 35.71 -1.09
N GLU A 273 -9.64 36.24 0.13
CA GLU A 273 -9.98 35.49 1.35
C GLU A 273 -11.49 35.18 1.47
N ILE A 274 -12.33 35.81 0.63
CA ILE A 274 -13.77 35.50 0.55
C ILE A 274 -13.97 34.21 -0.28
N PRO A 275 -14.86 33.28 0.10
CA PRO A 275 -15.09 32.07 -0.67
C PRO A 275 -15.46 32.37 -2.13
N HIS A 276 -14.87 31.61 -3.05
CA HIS A 276 -14.99 31.78 -4.51
C HIS A 276 -16.43 32.03 -4.99
N ASN A 277 -17.41 31.30 -4.45
CA ASN A 277 -18.83 31.43 -4.81
C ASN A 277 -19.38 32.84 -4.54
N HIS A 278 -18.99 33.44 -3.42
CA HIS A 278 -19.39 34.81 -3.06
C HIS A 278 -18.62 35.84 -3.89
N LEU A 279 -17.36 35.57 -4.23
CA LEU A 279 -16.54 36.47 -5.02
C LEU A 279 -17.04 36.61 -6.47
N THR A 280 -17.46 35.50 -7.07
CA THR A 280 -18.08 35.46 -8.40
C THR A 280 -19.45 36.15 -8.41
N GLU A 281 -20.22 36.07 -7.32
CA GLU A 281 -21.46 36.84 -7.16
C GLU A 281 -21.18 38.35 -7.03
N LEU A 282 -20.14 38.72 -6.28
CA LEU A 282 -19.70 40.11 -6.14
C LEU A 282 -19.23 40.69 -7.48
N LEU A 283 -18.50 39.93 -8.31
CA LEU A 283 -18.09 40.38 -9.65
C LEU A 283 -19.29 40.60 -10.60
N LYS A 284 -20.37 39.83 -10.43
CA LYS A 284 -21.62 40.05 -11.18
C LYS A 284 -22.36 41.32 -10.74
N SER A 285 -22.03 41.88 -9.58
CA SER A 285 -22.68 43.07 -9.00
C SER A 285 -21.67 44.16 -8.65
N PRO A 286 -21.40 45.12 -9.57
CA PRO A 286 -20.37 46.15 -9.36
C PRO A 286 -20.67 47.06 -8.16
N GLU A 287 -21.93 47.22 -7.76
CA GLU A 287 -22.31 47.97 -6.57
C GLU A 287 -21.84 47.30 -5.27
N GLN A 288 -22.09 45.99 -5.14
CA GLN A 288 -21.68 45.22 -3.96
C GLN A 288 -20.16 45.07 -3.88
N LEU A 289 -19.50 44.89 -5.03
CA LEU A 289 -18.05 44.85 -5.12
C LEU A 289 -17.44 46.18 -4.66
N ASN A 290 -17.99 47.31 -5.09
CA ASN A 290 -17.51 48.64 -4.65
C ASN A 290 -17.71 48.86 -3.14
N GLU A 291 -18.79 48.36 -2.55
CA GLU A 291 -18.97 48.41 -1.09
C GLU A 291 -17.91 47.59 -0.36
N LYS A 292 -17.63 46.37 -0.83
CA LYS A 292 -16.58 45.50 -0.26
C LYS A 292 -15.19 46.11 -0.39
N ILE A 293 -14.86 46.69 -1.54
CA ILE A 293 -13.61 47.43 -1.76
C ILE A 293 -13.51 48.60 -0.78
N LYS A 294 -14.60 49.35 -0.57
CA LYS A 294 -14.62 50.47 0.38
C LYS A 294 -14.40 49.98 1.81
N THR A 295 -15.04 48.87 2.22
CA THR A 295 -14.82 48.27 3.55
C THR A 295 -13.38 47.83 3.74
N ALA A 296 -12.79 47.14 2.76
CA ALA A 296 -11.40 46.71 2.80
C ALA A 296 -10.43 47.91 2.83
N ALA A 297 -10.72 48.95 2.04
CA ALA A 297 -9.92 50.18 2.06
C ALA A 297 -10.00 50.93 3.40
N SER A 298 -11.18 50.99 4.03
CA SER A 298 -11.32 51.59 5.36
C SER A 298 -10.54 50.81 6.43
N ALA A 299 -10.47 49.48 6.33
CA ALA A 299 -9.65 48.67 7.23
C ALA A 299 -8.14 48.92 7.08
N LEU A 300 -7.70 49.45 5.92
CA LEU A 300 -6.30 49.81 5.66
C LEU A 300 -5.94 51.23 6.09
N GLU A 301 -6.93 52.10 6.34
CA GLU A 301 -6.73 53.46 6.87
C GLU A 301 -6.73 53.52 8.41
N ASP A 302 -7.15 52.43 9.08
CA ASP A 302 -7.27 52.32 10.54
C ASP A 302 -6.05 51.65 11.24
N ASP A 303 -4.99 51.30 10.49
CA ASP A 303 -3.66 50.81 10.96
C ASP A 303 -2.55 51.86 10.74
#